data_AF-W6PXE0-F1
#
_entry.id   AF-W6PXE0-F1
#
_cell.length_a   1.000
_cell.length_b   1.000
_cell.length_c   1.000
_cell.angle_alpha   90.00
_cell.angle_beta   90.00
_cell.angle_gamma   90.00
#
_symmetry.space_group_name_H-M   'P 1'
#
loop_
_entity.id
_entity.type
_entity.pdbx_description
1 polymer ?
#
loop_
_entity_poly.entity_id
_entity_poly.type
_entity_poly.pdbx_seq_one_letter_code
_entity_poly.pdbx_strand_id
1 'polypeptide(L)'
;MPANKDRIYVALHARRGRVTMPDKEDTYHWSVIVGPKFETENSTGFCYHANESPKLGGGSEWHFEEFECSLNSGNMLLVRILIGKVLDGYHVAEIMRNTPVRQSRPGWNCVAWVKEALETLEADNKALGTRLLEWSIVHDIAIAYCQRKIYEHRFDGRGGFDMRKTPIYDLLEQRETVP
;
A
#
# COMPACT_ATOMS: atom_id res chain seq x y z
N MET A 1 -24.09 -2.88 -15.93
CA MET A 1 -22.96 -3.76 -15.52
C MET A 1 -22.00 -2.93 -14.69
N PRO A 2 -21.46 -3.41 -13.56
CA PRO A 2 -20.45 -2.66 -12.84
C PRO A 2 -19.22 -2.49 -13.74
N ALA A 3 -18.79 -1.25 -13.97
CA ALA A 3 -17.63 -0.97 -14.80
C ALA A 3 -16.38 -1.71 -14.26
N ASN A 4 -15.60 -2.30 -15.17
CA ASN A 4 -14.34 -2.98 -14.88
C ASN A 4 -13.22 -1.94 -14.62
N LYS A 5 -13.42 -1.11 -13.59
CA LYS A 5 -12.49 -0.05 -13.20
C LYS A 5 -11.38 -0.60 -12.34
N ASP A 6 -10.21 0.00 -12.41
CA ASP A 6 -9.08 -0.32 -11.54
C ASP A 6 -9.39 -0.08 -10.06
N ARG A 7 -8.51 -0.61 -9.23
CA ARG A 7 -8.60 -0.66 -7.77
C ARG A 7 -7.34 -0.02 -7.21
N ILE A 8 -7.53 0.77 -6.16
CA ILE A 8 -6.44 1.38 -5.40
C ILE A 8 -6.35 0.70 -4.03
N TYR A 9 -5.13 0.40 -3.64
CA TYR A 9 -4.82 -0.34 -2.43
C TYR A 9 -3.76 0.40 -1.60
N VAL A 10 -3.87 0.32 -0.28
CA VAL A 10 -2.69 0.46 0.59
C VAL A 10 -2.05 -0.92 0.71
N ALA A 11 -0.74 -0.98 0.56
CA ALA A 11 0.01 -2.22 0.62
C ALA A 11 1.08 -2.17 1.70
N LEU A 12 1.25 -3.29 2.40
CA LEU A 12 2.31 -3.48 3.38
C LEU A 12 3.31 -4.48 2.84
N HIS A 13 4.59 -4.12 2.90
CA HIS A 13 5.71 -4.96 2.54
C HIS A 13 6.52 -5.29 3.79
N ALA A 14 7.14 -6.48 3.81
CA ALA A 14 8.11 -6.78 4.83
C ALA A 14 9.28 -5.79 4.72
N ARG A 15 9.68 -5.22 5.87
CA ARG A 15 10.78 -4.27 5.95
C ARG A 15 11.89 -4.88 6.79
N ARG A 16 13.14 -4.66 6.35
CA ARG A 16 14.34 -4.92 7.16
C ARG A 16 14.85 -3.58 7.64
N GLY A 17 14.56 -3.22 8.89
CA GLY A 17 14.93 -1.93 9.43
C GLY A 17 14.60 -1.82 10.92
N ARG A 18 15.19 -0.83 11.58
CA ARG A 18 14.84 -0.51 12.96
C ARG A 18 13.48 0.17 12.98
N VAL A 19 12.59 -0.32 13.83
CA VAL A 19 11.29 0.29 14.14
C VAL A 19 11.54 1.56 14.96
N THR A 20 10.94 2.67 14.54
CA THR A 20 11.13 4.00 15.12
C THR A 20 9.83 4.67 15.54
N MET A 21 8.68 4.23 15.02
CA MET A 21 7.39 4.80 15.38
C MET A 21 6.82 4.17 16.67
N PRO A 22 6.08 4.94 17.50
CA PRO A 22 5.55 4.46 18.78
C PRO A 22 4.68 3.20 18.65
N ASP A 23 3.78 3.17 17.67
CA ASP A 23 2.84 2.08 17.44
C ASP A 23 3.41 0.98 16.52
N LYS A 24 4.70 1.09 16.19
CA LYS A 24 5.46 0.13 15.37
C LYS A 24 4.89 -0.08 13.97
N GLU A 25 4.08 0.83 13.47
CA GLU A 25 3.55 0.81 12.11
C GLU A 25 4.65 0.79 11.04
N ASP A 26 5.81 1.35 11.35
CA ASP A 26 7.01 1.32 10.51
C ASP A 26 7.81 0.00 10.59
N THR A 27 7.24 -1.04 11.23
CA THR A 27 7.67 -2.45 11.07
C THR A 27 7.47 -2.93 9.62
N TYR A 28 6.53 -2.31 8.92
CA TYR A 28 6.26 -2.56 7.51
C TYR A 28 6.73 -1.39 6.67
N HIS A 29 7.00 -1.66 5.39
CA HIS A 29 7.13 -0.62 4.40
C HIS A 29 5.76 -0.41 3.73
N TRP A 30 5.33 0.85 3.65
CA TRP A 30 4.00 1.21 3.19
C TRP A 30 4.07 1.79 1.78
N SER A 31 3.13 1.37 0.93
CA SER A 31 3.00 1.85 -0.44
C SER A 31 1.53 1.97 -0.84
N VAL A 32 1.30 2.65 -1.96
CA VAL A 32 0.00 2.67 -2.66
C VAL A 32 0.15 1.88 -3.95
N ILE A 33 -0.78 0.96 -4.21
CA ILE A 33 -0.80 0.17 -5.45
C ILE A 33 -2.09 0.46 -6.21
N VAL A 34 -1.99 0.63 -7.53
CA VAL A 34 -3.13 0.67 -8.45
C VAL A 34 -3.05 -0.52 -9.40
N GLY A 35 -4.14 -1.25 -9.57
CA GLY A 35 -4.19 -2.42 -10.44
C GLY A 35 -5.60 -2.77 -10.92
N PRO A 36 -5.73 -3.69 -11.90
CA PRO A 36 -7.02 -4.11 -12.42
C PRO A 36 -7.90 -4.75 -11.34
N LYS A 37 -9.22 -4.61 -11.48
CA LYS A 37 -10.20 -5.27 -10.60
C LYS A 37 -10.07 -6.79 -10.61
N PHE A 38 -9.86 -7.36 -11.79
CA PHE A 38 -9.75 -8.80 -11.98
C PHE A 38 -8.30 -9.13 -12.29
N GLU A 39 -7.64 -9.79 -11.35
CA GLU A 39 -6.24 -10.14 -11.43
C GLU A 39 -6.06 -11.58 -11.95
N THR A 40 -4.99 -11.76 -12.72
CA THR A 40 -4.49 -13.01 -13.27
C THR A 40 -3.04 -13.20 -12.82
N GLU A 41 -2.47 -14.38 -13.04
CA GLU A 41 -1.07 -14.66 -12.70
C GLU A 41 -0.06 -13.75 -13.43
N ASN A 42 -0.45 -13.00 -14.46
CA ASN A 42 0.42 -12.05 -15.15
C ASN A 42 -0.03 -10.59 -14.98
N SER A 43 -0.97 -10.33 -14.07
CA SER A 43 -1.47 -8.97 -13.86
C SER A 43 -0.40 -8.07 -13.25
N THR A 44 -0.20 -6.93 -13.89
CA THR A 44 0.66 -5.86 -13.41
C THR A 44 -0.19 -4.67 -12.94
N GLY A 45 0.45 -3.78 -12.19
CA GLY A 45 -0.09 -2.52 -11.73
C GLY A 45 1.03 -1.52 -11.46
N PHE A 46 0.70 -0.37 -10.89
CA PHE A 46 1.68 0.64 -10.51
C PHE A 46 1.82 0.71 -8.98
N CYS A 47 3.05 0.71 -8.51
CA CYS A 47 3.40 0.91 -7.10
C CYS A 47 3.99 2.30 -6.92
N TYR A 48 3.49 3.01 -5.90
CA TYR A 48 3.93 4.34 -5.51
C TYR A 48 4.35 4.30 -4.05
N HIS A 49 5.56 4.78 -3.75
CA HIS A 49 6.02 4.88 -2.36
C HIS A 49 7.08 5.97 -2.17
N ALA A 50 7.26 6.36 -0.91
CA ALA A 50 8.50 7.00 -0.48
C ALA A 50 9.45 5.91 0.01
N ASN A 51 10.60 5.78 -0.62
CA ASN A 51 11.62 4.78 -0.29
C ASN A 51 12.84 5.47 0.33
N GLU A 52 13.54 4.79 1.24
CA GLU A 52 14.76 5.29 1.86
C GLU A 52 15.96 4.59 1.22
N SER A 53 16.92 5.36 0.69
CA SER A 53 18.17 4.84 0.13
C SER A 53 19.41 5.42 0.83
N PRO A 54 20.51 4.66 0.93
CA PRO A 54 21.77 5.18 1.47
C PRO A 54 22.35 6.29 0.59
N LYS A 55 22.86 7.35 1.21
CA LYS A 55 23.60 8.42 0.52
C LYS A 55 25.07 8.05 0.32
N LEU A 56 25.64 8.51 -0.79
CA LEU A 56 27.09 8.53 -0.95
C LEU A 56 27.69 9.47 0.12
N GLY A 57 28.51 8.94 1.02
CA GLY A 57 29.07 9.71 2.15
C GLY A 57 28.38 9.49 3.50
N GLY A 58 27.38 8.61 3.58
CA GLY A 58 26.75 8.18 4.83
C GLY A 58 25.38 8.83 5.10
N GLY A 59 24.60 8.16 5.95
CA GLY A 59 23.19 8.50 6.16
C GLY A 59 22.29 8.00 5.03
N SER A 60 21.06 8.50 5.02
CA SER A 60 20.02 8.11 4.07
C SER A 60 19.27 9.32 3.50
N GLU A 61 18.61 9.11 2.38
CA GLU A 61 17.58 9.98 1.82
C GLU A 61 16.31 9.21 1.53
N TRP A 62 15.20 9.91 1.70
CA TRP A 62 13.93 9.52 1.15
C TRP A 62 13.77 10.03 -0.28
N HIS A 63 13.19 9.22 -1.14
CA HIS A 63 12.84 9.61 -2.50
C HIS A 63 11.51 8.96 -2.88
N PHE A 64 10.77 9.63 -3.76
CA PHE A 64 9.57 9.05 -4.33
C PHE A 64 9.98 8.10 -5.45
N GLU A 65 9.35 6.93 -5.51
CA GLU A 65 9.44 6.04 -6.67
C GLU A 65 8.05 5.68 -7.17
N GLU A 66 7.95 5.58 -8.49
CA GLU A 66 6.83 5.04 -9.24
C GLU A 66 7.37 3.98 -10.19
N PHE A 67 6.81 2.77 -10.14
CA PHE A 67 7.22 1.71 -11.04
C PHE A 67 6.10 0.70 -11.28
N GLU A 68 6.16 0.03 -12.44
CA GLU A 68 5.30 -1.10 -12.72
C GLU A 68 5.69 -2.30 -11.84
N CYS A 69 4.71 -2.94 -11.20
CA CYS A 69 4.90 -4.03 -10.27
C CYS A 69 4.00 -5.22 -10.61
N SER A 70 4.45 -6.43 -10.27
CA SER A 70 3.59 -7.62 -10.29
C SER A 70 2.63 -7.56 -9.10
N LEU A 71 1.35 -7.91 -9.34
CA LEU A 71 0.32 -7.94 -8.29
C LEU A 71 0.25 -9.28 -7.54
N ASN A 72 1.06 -10.26 -7.96
CA ASN A 72 1.22 -11.52 -7.26
C ASN A 72 2.16 -11.39 -6.06
N SER A 73 2.39 -12.50 -5.36
CA SER A 73 3.37 -12.58 -4.27
C SER A 73 4.81 -12.44 -4.78
N GLY A 74 5.24 -11.19 -4.98
CA GLY A 74 6.61 -10.78 -5.31
C GLY A 74 6.98 -9.52 -4.52
N ASN A 75 8.28 -9.21 -4.41
CA ASN A 75 8.78 -7.98 -3.74
C ASN A 75 8.34 -7.79 -2.29
N MET A 76 8.44 -8.86 -1.48
CA MET A 76 8.17 -8.77 -0.03
C MET A 76 6.75 -8.25 0.31
N LEU A 77 5.81 -8.26 -0.65
CA LEU A 77 4.45 -7.80 -0.47
C LEU A 77 3.68 -8.76 0.45
N LEU A 78 3.24 -8.25 1.60
CA LEU A 78 2.58 -9.03 2.65
C LEU A 78 1.06 -9.00 2.49
N VAL A 79 0.45 -7.81 2.44
CA VAL A 79 -1.00 -7.64 2.34
C VAL A 79 -1.35 -6.44 1.46
N ARG A 80 -2.57 -6.46 0.89
CA ARG A 80 -3.20 -5.31 0.24
C ARG A 80 -4.56 -5.01 0.85
N ILE A 81 -4.82 -3.75 1.14
CA ILE A 81 -6.10 -3.25 1.63
C ILE A 81 -6.75 -2.45 0.51
N LEU A 82 -7.84 -2.96 -0.05
CA LEU A 82 -8.60 -2.24 -1.08
C LEU A 82 -9.35 -1.09 -0.43
N ILE A 83 -8.97 0.14 -0.80
CA ILE A 83 -9.50 1.38 -0.22
C ILE A 83 -10.38 2.17 -1.19
N GLY A 84 -10.40 1.82 -2.48
CA GLY A 84 -11.19 2.58 -3.44
C GLY A 84 -11.25 2.02 -4.86
N LYS A 85 -12.17 2.58 -5.65
CA LYS A 85 -12.35 2.30 -7.07
C LYS A 85 -11.85 3.50 -7.88
N VAL A 86 -10.91 3.27 -8.79
CA VAL A 86 -10.32 4.34 -9.60
C VAL A 86 -11.32 4.84 -10.64
N LEU A 87 -11.53 6.16 -10.71
CA LEU A 87 -12.26 6.81 -11.80
C LEU A 87 -11.31 7.29 -12.88
N ASP A 88 -10.19 7.87 -12.45
CA ASP A 88 -9.17 8.45 -13.32
C ASP A 88 -7.77 8.12 -12.79
N GLY A 89 -7.09 7.19 -13.48
CA GLY A 89 -5.74 6.76 -13.12
C GLY A 89 -4.68 7.85 -13.34
N TYR A 90 -4.89 8.80 -14.25
CA TYR A 90 -3.95 9.90 -14.46
C TYR A 90 -3.96 10.84 -13.26
N HIS A 91 -5.14 11.18 -12.74
CA HIS A 91 -5.25 12.00 -11.52
C HIS A 91 -4.67 11.28 -10.30
N VAL A 92 -4.86 9.96 -10.16
CA VAL A 92 -4.20 9.19 -9.10
C VAL A 92 -2.69 9.31 -9.22
N ALA A 93 -2.11 9.05 -10.39
CA ALA A 93 -0.66 9.11 -10.60
C ALA A 93 -0.10 10.53 -10.36
N GLU A 94 -0.82 11.56 -10.80
CA GLU A 94 -0.45 12.96 -10.56
C GLU A 94 -0.41 13.29 -9.06
N ILE A 95 -1.42 12.86 -8.30
CA ILE A 95 -1.45 13.06 -6.84
C ILE A 95 -0.28 12.34 -6.17
N MET A 96 0.03 11.10 -6.56
CA MET A 96 1.17 10.37 -6.00
C MET A 96 2.49 11.09 -6.27
N ARG A 97 2.73 11.53 -7.52
CA ARG A 97 3.95 12.27 -7.90
C ARG A 97 4.10 13.61 -7.18
N ASN A 98 2.98 14.28 -6.91
CA ASN A 98 2.96 15.59 -6.24
C ASN A 98 2.92 15.49 -4.71
N THR A 99 2.76 14.29 -4.14
CA THR A 99 2.79 14.10 -2.68
C THR A 99 4.23 14.29 -2.18
N PRO A 100 4.49 15.26 -1.29
CA PRO A 100 5.84 15.71 -0.98
C PRO A 100 6.64 14.70 -0.16
N VAL A 101 7.90 14.52 -0.53
CA VAL A 101 8.91 13.82 0.29
C VAL A 101 9.61 14.82 1.22
N ARG A 102 9.65 14.55 2.53
CA ARG A 102 10.11 15.50 3.55
C ARG A 102 11.40 15.05 4.26
N GLN A 103 12.52 15.20 3.59
CA GLN A 103 13.85 14.73 4.04
C GLN A 103 14.24 15.10 5.48
N SER A 104 13.99 16.35 5.87
CA SER A 104 14.51 16.92 7.11
C SER A 104 13.47 16.98 8.23
N ARG A 105 12.31 16.33 8.05
CA ARG A 105 11.24 16.34 9.06
C ARG A 105 11.43 15.13 10.00
N PRO A 106 11.73 15.34 11.29
CA PRO A 106 11.86 14.24 12.24
C PRO A 106 10.61 13.38 12.28
N GLY A 107 10.79 12.06 12.26
CA GLY A 107 9.70 11.07 12.28
C GLY A 107 8.95 10.90 10.96
N TRP A 108 9.36 11.58 9.89
CA TRP A 108 8.77 11.38 8.56
C TRP A 108 9.34 10.13 7.88
N ASN A 109 8.48 9.35 7.23
CA ASN A 109 8.80 8.09 6.58
C ASN A 109 7.72 7.69 5.54
N CYS A 110 7.78 6.47 5.02
CA CYS A 110 6.80 5.91 4.10
C CYS A 110 5.35 5.89 4.63
N VAL A 111 5.15 5.71 5.93
CA VAL A 111 3.83 5.74 6.57
C VAL A 111 3.23 7.15 6.49
N ALA A 112 4.02 8.16 6.86
CA ALA A 112 3.62 9.56 6.76
C ALA A 112 3.33 9.98 5.30
N TRP A 113 4.11 9.48 4.33
CA TRP A 113 3.86 9.74 2.91
C TRP A 113 2.53 9.14 2.44
N VAL A 114 2.22 7.87 2.78
CA VAL A 114 0.93 7.26 2.41
C VAL A 114 -0.22 8.04 3.03
N LYS A 115 -0.10 8.44 4.31
CA LYS A 115 -1.10 9.29 4.96
C LYS A 115 -1.36 10.58 4.19
N GLU A 116 -0.31 11.34 3.86
CA GLU A 116 -0.43 12.60 3.09
C GLU A 116 -1.04 12.37 1.69
N ALA A 117 -0.71 11.24 1.03
CA ALA A 117 -1.29 10.87 -0.26
C ALA A 117 -2.80 10.57 -0.17
N LEU A 118 -3.24 9.85 0.87
CA LEU A 118 -4.66 9.56 1.09
C LEU A 118 -5.46 10.83 1.42
N GLU A 119 -4.92 11.71 2.26
CA GLU A 119 -5.52 13.02 2.56
C GLU A 119 -5.68 13.87 1.30
N THR A 120 -4.69 13.83 0.40
CA THR A 120 -4.74 14.55 -0.89
C THR A 120 -5.76 13.94 -1.86
N LEU A 121 -5.86 12.61 -1.94
CA LEU A 121 -6.88 11.91 -2.72
C LEU A 121 -8.30 12.22 -2.21
N GLU A 122 -8.47 12.33 -0.90
CA GLU A 122 -9.77 12.68 -0.31
C GLU A 122 -10.16 14.10 -0.70
N ALA A 123 -9.22 15.05 -0.66
CA ALA A 123 -9.46 16.44 -1.04
C ALA A 123 -9.74 16.65 -2.55
N ASP A 124 -9.12 15.88 -3.45
CA ASP A 124 -9.31 16.02 -4.91
C ASP A 124 -10.73 15.66 -5.37
N ASN A 125 -11.30 14.59 -4.82
CA ASN A 125 -12.65 14.08 -5.11
C ASN A 125 -12.97 13.81 -6.60
N LYS A 126 -11.96 13.71 -7.48
CA LYS A 126 -12.10 13.38 -8.92
C LYS A 126 -11.46 12.05 -9.28
N ALA A 127 -10.36 11.71 -8.62
CA ALA A 127 -9.57 10.51 -8.92
C ALA A 127 -10.29 9.19 -8.62
N LEU A 128 -11.12 9.16 -7.57
CA LEU A 128 -11.74 7.94 -7.04
C LEU A 128 -13.27 8.04 -6.94
N GLY A 129 -13.93 6.89 -7.07
CA GLY A 129 -15.38 6.74 -6.95
C GLY A 129 -15.74 6.33 -5.52
N THR A 130 -16.36 5.15 -5.36
CA THR A 130 -16.52 4.56 -4.01
C THR A 130 -15.14 4.37 -3.37
N ARG A 131 -14.95 4.93 -2.17
CA ARG A 131 -13.67 4.94 -1.45
C ARG A 131 -13.89 5.04 0.06
N LEU A 132 -12.89 4.62 0.83
CA LEU A 132 -12.73 4.89 2.26
C LEU A 132 -11.25 5.24 2.50
N LEU A 133 -10.96 6.53 2.68
CA LEU A 133 -9.58 7.05 2.78
C LEU A 133 -9.23 7.59 4.17
N GLU A 134 -10.13 7.47 5.16
CA GLU A 134 -9.87 7.95 6.52
C GLU A 134 -8.64 7.22 7.10
N TRP A 135 -7.59 7.99 7.39
CA TRP A 135 -6.28 7.42 7.77
C TRP A 135 -6.37 6.45 8.94
N SER A 136 -7.06 6.82 10.02
CA SER A 136 -7.25 5.98 11.21
C SER A 136 -7.80 4.61 10.84
N ILE A 137 -8.87 4.57 10.03
CA ILE A 137 -9.51 3.31 9.63
C ILE A 137 -8.59 2.49 8.72
N VAL A 138 -8.00 3.11 7.71
CA VAL A 138 -7.11 2.42 6.75
C VAL A 138 -5.88 1.86 7.47
N HIS A 139 -5.28 2.66 8.35
CA HIS A 139 -4.11 2.30 9.14
C HIS A 139 -4.41 1.09 10.04
N ASP A 140 -5.44 1.20 10.87
CA ASP A 140 -5.75 0.19 11.88
C ASP A 140 -6.11 -1.14 11.23
N ILE A 141 -6.87 -1.10 10.13
CA ILE A 141 -7.21 -2.31 9.36
C ILE A 141 -5.97 -2.91 8.69
N ALA A 142 -5.10 -2.11 8.10
CA ALA A 142 -3.87 -2.62 7.46
C ALA A 142 -2.99 -3.38 8.46
N ILE A 143 -2.75 -2.78 9.63
CA ILE A 143 -1.97 -3.37 10.71
C ILE A 143 -2.65 -4.63 11.25
N ALA A 144 -3.93 -4.54 11.63
CA ALA A 144 -4.66 -5.66 12.21
C ALA A 144 -4.77 -6.84 11.24
N TYR A 145 -5.01 -6.58 9.96
CA TYR A 145 -5.10 -7.62 8.94
C TYR A 145 -3.76 -8.32 8.73
N CYS A 146 -2.66 -7.57 8.62
CA CYS A 146 -1.33 -8.16 8.48
C CYS A 146 -0.95 -9.00 9.71
N GLN A 147 -1.24 -8.52 10.92
CA GLN A 147 -1.04 -9.29 12.15
C GLN A 147 -1.87 -10.58 12.16
N ARG A 148 -3.14 -10.52 11.75
CA ARG A 148 -3.98 -11.71 11.61
C ARG A 148 -3.33 -12.73 10.67
N LYS A 149 -2.83 -12.29 9.52
CA LYS A 149 -2.14 -13.17 8.56
C LYS A 149 -0.86 -13.79 9.11
N ILE A 150 -0.13 -13.07 9.97
CA ILE A 150 1.00 -13.66 10.70
C ILE A 150 0.52 -14.79 11.63
N TYR A 151 -0.53 -14.56 12.43
CA TYR A 151 -1.09 -15.59 13.33
C TYR A 151 -1.66 -16.79 12.59
N GLU A 152 -2.21 -16.58 11.40
CA GLU A 152 -2.72 -17.64 10.53
C GLU A 152 -1.60 -18.43 9.85
N HIS A 153 -0.32 -18.10 10.07
CA HIS A 153 0.82 -18.74 9.41
C HIS A 153 0.86 -18.50 7.88
N ARG A 154 0.40 -17.30 7.45
CA ARG A 154 0.38 -16.92 6.02
C ARG A 154 1.75 -16.80 5.41
N PHE A 155 2.75 -16.39 6.19
CA PHE A 155 4.06 -15.98 5.68
C PHE A 155 5.20 -16.96 6.04
N ASP A 156 4.92 -18.04 6.78
CA ASP A 156 5.94 -19.00 7.25
C ASP A 156 5.77 -20.42 6.69
N GLY A 157 4.78 -20.62 5.79
CA GLY A 157 4.51 -21.89 5.12
C GLY A 157 3.70 -22.90 5.93
N ARG A 158 3.23 -22.57 7.13
CA ARG A 158 2.49 -23.52 7.98
C ARG A 158 0.96 -23.45 7.80
N GLY A 159 0.43 -22.38 7.20
CA GLY A 159 -1.02 -22.12 7.11
C GLY A 159 -1.77 -22.71 5.91
N GLY A 160 -1.11 -23.42 4.99
CA GLY A 160 -1.78 -24.06 3.84
C GLY A 160 -2.33 -23.11 2.77
N PHE A 161 -1.78 -21.89 2.67
CA PHE A 161 -2.22 -20.88 1.70
C PHE A 161 -1.54 -21.01 0.34
N ASP A 162 -2.19 -20.47 -0.71
CA ASP A 162 -1.53 -20.26 -2.01
C ASP A 162 -0.52 -19.10 -1.90
N MET A 163 0.75 -19.45 -1.80
CA MET A 163 1.88 -18.50 -1.66
C MET A 163 2.16 -17.70 -2.94
N ARG A 164 1.43 -17.94 -4.03
CA ARG A 164 1.52 -17.14 -5.26
C ARG A 164 0.59 -15.93 -5.24
N LYS A 165 -0.43 -15.95 -4.37
CA LYS A 165 -1.40 -14.86 -4.24
C LYS A 165 -1.09 -14.01 -3.03
N THR A 166 -1.14 -12.69 -3.20
CA THR A 166 -1.06 -11.76 -2.08
C THR A 166 -2.43 -11.65 -1.41
N PRO A 167 -2.53 -11.80 -0.07
CA PRO A 167 -3.80 -11.66 0.64
C PRO A 167 -4.37 -10.23 0.51
N ILE A 168 -5.69 -10.15 0.32
CA ILE A 168 -6.40 -8.89 0.08
C ILE A 168 -7.59 -8.76 1.04
N TYR A 169 -7.66 -7.63 1.74
CA TYR A 169 -8.84 -7.21 2.49
C TYR A 169 -9.58 -6.11 1.74
N ASP A 170 -10.85 -6.32 1.44
CA ASP A 170 -11.74 -5.30 0.90
C ASP A 170 -12.32 -4.46 2.03
N LEU A 171 -11.82 -3.23 2.18
CA LEU A 171 -12.27 -2.32 3.22
C LEU A 171 -13.67 -1.78 2.93
N LEU A 172 -14.08 -1.71 1.66
CA LEU A 172 -15.39 -1.22 1.26
C LEU A 172 -16.48 -2.25 1.56
N GLU A 173 -16.16 -3.54 1.41
CA GLU A 173 -17.05 -4.66 1.72
C GLU A 173 -16.79 -5.29 3.10
N GLN A 174 -15.80 -4.78 3.84
CA GLN A 174 -15.36 -5.25 5.16
C GLN A 174 -15.11 -6.76 5.22
N ARG A 175 -14.44 -7.30 4.20
CA ARG A 175 -14.17 -8.74 4.11
C ARG A 175 -12.87 -9.05 3.41
N GLU A 176 -12.32 -10.21 3.74
CA GLU A 176 -11.25 -10.80 2.97
C GLU A 176 -11.75 -11.28 1.60
N THR A 177 -11.00 -10.97 0.54
CA THR A 177 -11.31 -11.41 -0.83
C THR A 177 -10.28 -12.40 -1.36
N VAL A 178 -9.05 -12.34 -0.85
CA VAL A 178 -7.99 -13.31 -1.10
C VAL A 178 -7.34 -13.65 0.24
N PRO A 179 -7.35 -14.92 0.66
CA PRO A 179 -6.77 -15.35 1.94
C PRO A 179 -5.24 -15.36 1.95
#